data_AF-A0A354BH08-F1
#
_entry.id   AF-A0A354BH08-F1
#
_cell.length_a   1.000
_cell.length_b   1.000
_cell.length_c   1.000
_cell.angle_alpha   90.00
_cell.angle_beta   90.00
_cell.angle_gamma   90.00
#
_symmetry.space_group_name_H-M   'P 1'
#
loop_
_entity.id
_entity.type
_entity.pdbx_description
1 polymer ?
#
loop_
_entity_poly.entity_id
_entity_poly.type
_entity_poly.pdbx_seq_one_letter_code
_entity_poly.pdbx_strand_id
1 'polypeptide(L)' 'MVGGETQFFTDLDQVARRCPYLTVKPTTGAALVFLHSIWHEGAMVRSGEKYVLRTDVMYKLWGDFQY' A
#
# COMPACT_ATOMS: atom_id res chain seq x y z
N MET A 1 0.35 14.85 11.58
CA MET A 1 0.33 13.43 11.98
C MET A 1 1.76 12.89 11.97
N VAL A 2 2.09 11.98 12.89
CA VAL A 2 3.39 11.26 12.93
C VAL A 2 3.13 9.75 12.81
N GLY A 3 3.94 9.09 11.99
CA GLY A 3 3.74 7.68 11.63
C GLY A 3 2.67 7.52 10.54
N GLY A 4 2.05 6.35 10.48
CA GLY A 4 0.97 6.07 9.52
C GLY A 4 1.45 5.93 8.08
N GLU A 5 2.73 5.70 7.84
CA GLU A 5 3.27 5.42 6.51
C GLU A 5 2.66 4.15 5.91
N THR A 6 2.59 4.08 4.57
CA THR A 6 2.36 2.80 3.88
C THR A 6 3.73 2.18 3.61
N GLN A 7 3.95 0.98 4.13
CA GLN A 7 5.21 0.24 4.02
C GLN A 7 5.04 -0.94 3.07
N PHE A 8 6.03 -1.18 2.22
CA PHE A 8 6.02 -2.25 1.24
C PHE A 8 7.17 -3.22 1.46
N PHE A 9 6.92 -4.51 1.19
CA PHE A 9 7.86 -5.60 1.43
C PHE A 9 7.97 -6.49 0.20
N THR A 10 9.14 -7.11 -0.01
CA THR A 10 9.32 -8.06 -1.11
C THR A 10 8.84 -9.46 -0.76
N ASP A 11 8.91 -9.83 0.52
CA ASP A 11 8.70 -11.18 0.99
C ASP A 11 8.40 -11.21 2.50
N LEU A 12 8.10 -12.42 3.00
CA LEU A 12 7.79 -12.68 4.41
C LEU A 12 8.97 -12.44 5.36
N ASP A 13 10.22 -12.59 4.92
CA ASP A 13 11.39 -12.36 5.78
C ASP A 13 11.52 -10.86 6.10
N GLN A 14 11.33 -9.98 5.10
CA GLN A 14 11.28 -8.54 5.33
C GLN A 14 10.12 -8.12 6.24
N VAL A 15 8.94 -8.73 6.09
CA VAL A 15 7.79 -8.50 6.98
C VAL A 15 8.14 -8.89 8.41
N ALA A 16 8.69 -10.09 8.62
CA ALA A 16 9.06 -10.59 9.93
C ALA A 16 10.11 -9.70 10.63
N ARG A 17 11.06 -9.16 9.86
CA ARG A 17 12.09 -8.24 10.36
C ARG A 17 11.64 -6.78 10.45
N ARG A 18 10.43 -6.45 9.98
CA ARG A 18 9.93 -5.08 9.82
C ARG A 18 10.92 -4.18 9.06
N CYS A 19 11.45 -4.69 7.95
CA CYS A 19 12.41 -4.01 7.10
C CYS A 19 11.80 -3.75 5.71
N PRO A 20 10.96 -2.71 5.57
CA PRO A 20 10.33 -2.41 4.28
C PRO A 20 11.35 -1.89 3.27
N TYR A 21 11.20 -2.28 2.00
CA TYR A 21 12.02 -1.73 0.91
C TYR A 21 11.55 -0.35 0.46
N LEU A 22 10.27 0.00 0.71
CA LEU A 22 9.70 1.31 0.41
C LEU A 22 8.77 1.76 1.53
N THR A 23 8.90 3.03 1.91
CA THR A 23 8.03 3.69 2.90
C THR A 23 7.46 4.97 2.29
N VAL A 24 6.13 5.07 2.23
CA VAL A 24 5.43 6.22 1.66
C VAL A 24 4.73 7.01 2.77
N LYS A 25 5.07 8.30 2.89
CA LYS A 25 4.42 9.20 3.83
C LYS A 25 3.03 9.61 3.32
N PRO A 26 1.99 9.54 4.16
CA PRO A 26 0.66 9.98 3.78
C PRO A 26 0.63 11.51 3.64
N THR A 27 0.02 11.98 2.56
CA THR A 27 -0.18 13.40 2.27
C THR A 27 -1.66 13.61 1.97
N THR A 28 -2.31 14.54 2.67
CA THR A 28 -3.74 14.84 2.47
C THR A 28 -3.99 15.24 1.02
N GLY A 29 -5.00 14.63 0.39
CA GLY A 29 -5.36 14.88 -1.01
C GLY A 29 -4.57 14.05 -2.03
N ALA A 30 -3.55 13.30 -1.62
CA ALA A 30 -2.82 12.40 -2.50
C ALA A 30 -3.49 11.02 -2.60
N ALA A 31 -3.29 10.35 -3.75
CA ALA A 31 -3.64 8.95 -3.96
C ALA A 31 -2.36 8.11 -4.14
N LEU A 32 -2.35 6.91 -3.56
CA LEU A 32 -1.28 5.93 -3.72
C LEU A 32 -1.86 4.71 -4.43
N VAL A 33 -1.31 4.37 -5.60
CA VAL A 33 -1.76 3.26 -6.45
C VAL A 33 -0.64 2.24 -6.58
N PHE A 34 -0.96 0.97 -6.34
CA PHE A 34 -0.02 -0.15 -6.45
C PHE A 34 -0.78 -1.43 -6.81
N LEU A 35 -0.06 -2.42 -7.36
CA LEU A 35 -0.67 -3.71 -7.72
C LEU A 35 -1.08 -4.47 -6.46
N HIS A 36 -2.27 -5.08 -6.49
CA HIS A 36 -2.84 -5.79 -5.34
C HIS A 36 -1.97 -6.93 -4.80
N SER A 37 -1.10 -7.52 -5.64
CA SER A 37 -0.19 -8.60 -5.26
C SER A 37 1.04 -8.14 -4.46
N ILE A 38 1.30 -6.83 -4.36
CA ILE A 38 2.46 -6.32 -3.62
C ILE A 38 2.16 -6.36 -2.12
N TRP A 39 3.07 -6.93 -1.32
CA TRP A 39 2.96 -6.96 0.14
C TRP A 39 3.10 -5.55 0.71
N HIS A 40 2.14 -5.16 1.53
CA HIS A 40 2.10 -3.82 2.12
C HIS A 40 1.36 -3.80 3.46
N GLU A 41 1.69 -2.84 4.32
CA GLU A 41 0.99 -2.56 5.57
C GLU A 41 0.86 -1.06 5.85
N GLY A 42 -0.07 -0.70 6.73
CA GLY A 42 -0.13 0.63 7.32
C GLY A 42 0.65 0.65 8.64
N ALA A 43 1.66 1.51 8.74
CA ALA A 43 2.42 1.69 9.96
C ALA A 43 1.58 2.34 11.07
N MET A 44 2.00 2.17 12.33
CA MET A 44 1.33 2.77 13.48
C MET A 44 1.25 4.30 13.37
N VAL A 45 0.07 4.86 13.62
CA VAL A 45 -0.11 6.30 13.83
C VAL A 45 0.31 6.62 15.26
N ARG A 46 1.43 7.33 15.41
CA ARG A 46 2.00 7.66 16.73
C ARG A 46 1.39 8.93 17.33
N SER A 47 0.89 9.84 16.48
CA SER A 47 0.26 11.07 16.91
C SER A 47 -0.62 11.66 15.80
N GLY A 48 -1.81 12.15 16.17
CA GLY A 48 -2.85 12.62 15.25
C GLY A 48 -3.72 11.47 14.71
N GLU A 49 -4.47 11.74 13.65
CA GLU A 49 -5.43 10.81 13.05
C GLU A 49 -5.14 10.64 11.55
N LYS A 50 -5.33 9.40 11.05
CA LYS A 50 -5.20 9.05 9.63
C LYS A 50 -6.54 8.57 9.10
N TYR A 51 -7.15 9.34 8.20
CA TYR A 51 -8.35 8.93 7.46
C TYR A 51 -7.95 8.54 6.04
N VAL A 52 -8.38 7.35 5.59
CA VAL A 52 -8.02 6.79 4.28
C VAL A 52 -9.27 6.26 3.59
N LEU A 53 -9.37 6.51 2.29
CA LEU A 53 -10.27 5.80 1.40
C LEU A 53 -9.46 4.77 0.63
N ARG A 54 -9.93 3.52 0.59
CA ARG A 54 -9.33 2.44 -0.20
C ARG A 54 -10.37 1.87 -1.14
N THR A 55 -9.97 1.62 -2.38
CA THR A 55 -10.74 0.87 -3.36
C THR A 55 -9.80 -0.04 -4.15
N ASP A 56 -10.28 -1.22 -4.53
CA ASP A 56 -9.57 -2.11 -5.45
C ASP A 56 -10.17 -1.93 -6.86
N VAL A 57 -9.30 -1.79 -7.87
CA VAL A 57 -9.71 -1.70 -9.27
C VAL A 57 -9.57 -3.07 -9.91
N MET A 58 -10.70 -3.71 -10.21
CA MET A 58 -10.74 -4.94 -10.99
C MET A 58 -10.74 -4.59 -12.48
N TYR A 59 -9.83 -5.16 -13.25
CA TYR A 59 -9.72 -4.93 -14.69
C TYR A 59 -9.36 -6.22 -15.42
N LYS A 60 -9.60 -6.23 -16.72
CA LYS A 60 -9.19 -7.25 -17.68
C LYS A 60 -8.45 -6.53 -18.81
N LEU A 61 -7.39 -7.12 -19.33
CA LEU A 61 -6.70 -6.52 -20.47
C LEU A 61 -7.50 -6.76 -21.74
N TRP A 62 -7.48 -5.76 -22.62
CA TRP A 62 -8.05 -5.92 -23.95
C TRP A 62 -7.24 -6.99 -24.70
N GLY A 63 -7.92 -8.03 -25.20
CA GLY A 63 -7.28 -9.17 -25.88
C GLY A 63 -7.48 -10.52 -25.18
N ASP A 64 -7.88 -10.52 -23.91
CA ASP A 64 -8.28 -11.73 -23.18
C ASP A 64 -9.67 -12.26 -23.61
N PHE A 65 -10.17 -11.84 -24.79
CA PHE A 65 -11.37 -12.38 -25.44
C PHE A 65 -10.93 -13.56 -26.32
N GLN A 66 -10.98 -14.76 -25.76
CA GLN A 66 -10.93 -15.99 -26.56
C GLN A 66 -12.34 -16.16 -27.16
N TYR A 67 -12.46 -16.04 -28.48
CA TYR A 67 -13.56 -16.63 -29.25
C TYR A 67 -13.10 -17.98 -29.78
#